data_AF-A0A968EPM2-F1
#
_entry.id   AF-A0A968EPM2-F1
#
_cell.length_a   1.000
_cell.length_b   1.000
_cell.length_c   1.000
_cell.angle_alpha   90.00
_cell.angle_beta   90.00
_cell.angle_gamma   90.00
#
_symmetry.space_group_name_H-M   'P 1'
#
loop_
_entity.id
_entity.type
_entity.pdbx_description
1 polymer ?
#
loop_
_entity_poly.entity_id
_entity_poly.type
_entity_poly.pdbx_seq_one_letter_code
_entity_poly.pdbx_strand_id
1 'polypeptide(L)'
;AVAGEVARAMTGIGSHVEPRPFRGHLTLARLRERARCGLVGTAVSGEFGVTRLALVESETRPGGARYTTRATVELADPGVGG
;
A
#
# COMPACT_ATOMS: atom_id res chain seq x y z
N ALA A 1 -9.01 10.81 -6.23
CA ALA A 1 -8.76 9.90 -5.09
C ALA A 1 -7.26 9.87 -4.79
N VAL A 2 -6.85 9.70 -3.53
CA VAL A 2 -5.44 9.85 -3.07
C VAL A 2 -4.42 9.10 -3.92
N ALA A 3 -4.66 7.83 -4.26
CA ALA A 3 -3.73 7.04 -5.07
C ALA A 3 -3.48 7.63 -6.48
N GLY A 4 -4.51 8.20 -7.10
CA GLY A 4 -4.38 8.86 -8.42
C GLY A 4 -3.58 10.14 -8.35
N GLU A 5 -3.74 10.93 -7.27
CA GLU A 5 -2.93 12.13 -7.05
C GLU A 5 -1.47 11.81 -6.82
N VAL A 6 -1.17 10.76 -6.04
CA VAL A 6 0.19 10.26 -5.87
C VAL A 6 0.78 9.81 -7.21
N ALA A 7 0.05 8.99 -7.98
CA ALA A 7 0.53 8.53 -9.29
C ALA A 7 0.81 9.70 -10.26
N ARG A 8 -0.05 10.71 -10.28
CA ARG A 8 0.14 11.93 -11.07
C ARG A 8 1.38 12.71 -10.60
N ALA A 9 1.55 12.91 -9.29
CA ALA A 9 2.70 13.61 -8.73
C ALA A 9 4.04 12.87 -8.98
N MET A 10 4.00 11.54 -9.09
CA MET A 10 5.17 10.71 -9.38
C MET A 10 5.48 10.59 -10.88
N THR A 11 4.65 11.19 -11.76
CA THR A 11 4.89 11.14 -13.21
C THR A 11 6.23 11.79 -13.55
N GLY A 12 7.10 11.05 -14.25
CA GLY A 12 8.45 11.50 -14.60
C GLY A 12 9.51 11.25 -13.52
N ILE A 13 9.13 10.68 -12.37
CA ILE A 13 10.07 10.27 -11.31
C ILE A 13 10.31 8.76 -11.39
N GLY A 14 11.54 8.36 -11.66
CA GLY A 14 11.92 6.96 -11.84
C GLY A 14 11.51 6.38 -13.21
N SER A 15 11.71 5.07 -13.39
CA SER A 15 11.49 4.37 -14.67
C SER A 15 10.31 3.40 -14.67
N HIS A 16 9.67 3.17 -13.52
CA HIS A 16 8.60 2.19 -13.39
C HIS A 16 7.22 2.85 -13.52
N VAL A 17 6.43 2.38 -14.48
CA VAL A 17 5.03 2.75 -14.66
C VAL A 17 4.18 1.50 -14.42
N GLU A 18 3.25 1.57 -13.46
CA GLU A 18 2.25 0.52 -13.24
C GLU A 18 1.03 0.80 -14.14
N PRO A 19 0.81 0.02 -15.21
CA PRO A 19 -0.29 0.27 -16.16
C PRO A 19 -1.66 -0.13 -15.59
N ARG A 20 -1.71 -0.93 -14.52
CA ARG A 20 -2.98 -1.40 -13.95
C ARG A 20 -3.59 -0.34 -13.04
N PRO A 21 -4.92 -0.19 -13.06
CA PRO A 21 -5.60 0.71 -12.13
C PRO A 21 -5.38 0.27 -10.69
N PHE A 22 -5.21 1.24 -9.80
CA PHE A 22 -5.02 0.99 -8.39
C PHE A 22 -6.24 0.27 -7.78
N ARG A 23 -5.98 -0.81 -7.03
CA ARG A 23 -6.97 -1.50 -6.21
C ARG A 23 -6.42 -1.58 -4.78
N GLY A 24 -7.01 -0.82 -3.86
CA GLY A 24 -6.61 -0.84 -2.46
C GLY A 24 -6.85 -2.21 -1.84
N HIS A 25 -5.80 -2.82 -1.29
CA HIS A 25 -5.87 -4.12 -0.63
C HIS A 25 -4.73 -4.24 0.39
N LEU A 26 -4.92 -5.11 1.39
CA LEU A 26 -3.86 -5.52 2.30
C LEU A 26 -3.41 -6.93 1.92
N THR A 27 -2.11 -7.08 1.61
CA THR A 27 -1.54 -8.41 1.36
C THR A 27 -1.42 -9.14 2.69
N LEU A 28 -2.22 -10.18 2.92
CA LEU A 28 -2.16 -11.00 4.13
C LEU A 28 -1.15 -12.15 4.02
N ALA A 29 -1.03 -12.74 2.84
CA ALA A 29 -0.10 -13.83 2.57
C ALA A 29 0.30 -13.85 1.09
N ARG A 30 1.49 -14.40 0.83
CA ARG A 30 1.94 -14.77 -0.52
C ARG A 30 2.32 -16.24 -0.48
N LEU A 31 1.58 -17.05 -1.23
CA LEU A 31 1.81 -18.49 -1.30
C LEU A 31 2.62 -18.82 -2.54
N ARG A 32 3.53 -19.79 -2.42
CA ARG A 32 4.16 -20.44 -3.57
C ARG A 32 3.33 -21.69 -3.92
N GLU A 33 3.29 -22.02 -5.22
CA GLU A 33 2.68 -23.26 -5.72
C GLU A 33 1.18 -23.42 -5.33
N ARG A 34 0.70 -24.68 -5.28
CA ARG A 34 -0.67 -25.06 -4.88
C ARG A 34 -0.84 -25.11 -3.35
N ALA A 35 -0.11 -24.29 -2.60
CA ALA A 35 -0.27 -24.24 -1.15
C ALA A 35 -1.70 -23.82 -0.78
N ARG A 36 -2.30 -24.51 0.20
CA ARG A 36 -3.65 -24.22 0.67
C ARG A 36 -3.59 -23.20 1.80
N CYS A 37 -4.47 -22.20 1.75
CA CYS A 37 -4.70 -21.26 2.84
C CYS A 37 -6.08 -21.52 3.44
N GLY A 38 -6.15 -21.77 4.75
CA GLY A 38 -7.42 -21.99 5.46
C GLY A 38 -8.30 -20.75 5.58
N LEU A 39 -7.79 -19.58 5.20
CA LEU A 39 -8.55 -18.31 5.24
C LEU A 39 -9.30 -18.02 3.94
N VAL A 40 -9.20 -18.88 2.92
CA VAL A 40 -9.91 -18.68 1.65
C VAL A 40 -11.43 -18.73 1.91
N GLY A 41 -12.13 -17.68 1.53
CA GLY A 41 -13.58 -17.53 1.75
C GLY A 41 -13.96 -16.95 3.11
N THR A 42 -13.00 -16.75 4.02
CA THR A 42 -13.25 -16.10 5.31
C THR A 42 -13.34 -14.59 5.12
N ALA A 43 -14.50 -14.01 5.45
CA ALA A 43 -14.67 -12.56 5.47
C ALA A 43 -13.84 -11.95 6.60
N VAL A 44 -13.12 -10.87 6.29
CA VAL A 44 -12.37 -10.07 7.25
C VAL A 44 -12.87 -8.63 7.13
N SER A 45 -13.31 -8.06 8.25
CA SER A 45 -13.78 -6.68 8.34
C SER A 45 -12.98 -5.93 9.41
N GLY A 46 -12.60 -4.70 9.08
CA GLY A 46 -11.96 -3.79 10.00
C GLY A 46 -11.84 -2.41 9.35
N GLU A 47 -11.88 -1.37 10.17
CA GLU A 47 -11.76 0.01 9.72
C GLU A 47 -10.79 0.76 10.63
N PHE A 48 -10.11 1.74 10.06
CA PHE A 48 -9.24 2.65 10.78
C PHE A 48 -9.12 3.96 10.02
N GLY A 49 -8.95 5.07 10.74
CA GLY A 49 -8.66 6.36 10.15
C GLY A 49 -7.26 6.37 9.55
N VAL A 50 -7.12 6.87 8.31
CA VAL A 50 -5.82 7.07 7.67
C VAL A 50 -5.41 8.52 7.85
N THR A 51 -4.43 8.77 8.73
CA THR A 51 -3.96 10.12 9.05
C THR A 51 -2.67 10.49 8.32
N ARG A 52 -2.01 9.55 7.65
CA ARG A 52 -0.67 9.75 7.10
C ARG A 52 -0.38 8.85 5.90
N LEU A 53 0.43 9.37 4.98
CA LEU A 53 1.10 8.60 3.93
C LEU A 53 2.60 8.50 4.22
N ALA A 54 3.20 7.36 3.89
CA ALA A 54 4.64 7.14 4.07
C ALA A 54 5.31 6.77 2.74
N LEU A 55 6.47 7.38 2.49
CA LEU A 55 7.40 6.91 1.46
C LEU A 55 8.28 5.82 2.07
N VAL A 56 8.21 4.63 1.50
CA VAL A 56 8.88 3.44 2.03
C VAL A 56 9.92 2.95 1.03
N GLU A 57 11.14 2.76 1.51
CA GLU A 57 12.18 2.04 0.77
C GLU A 57 12.05 0.54 1.06
N SER A 58 12.13 -0.27 0.01
CA SER A 58 12.12 -1.73 0.08
C SER A 58 13.46 -2.30 -0.34
N GLU A 59 14.18 -2.92 0.60
CA GLU A 59 15.44 -3.62 0.34
C GLU A 59 15.20 -5.13 0.34
N THR A 60 15.41 -5.80 -0.80
CA THR A 60 15.27 -7.26 -0.90
C THR A 60 16.48 -7.94 -0.25
N ARG A 61 16.23 -8.72 0.80
CA ARG A 61 17.25 -9.55 1.47
C ARG A 61 16.91 -11.03 1.35
N PRO A 62 17.87 -11.95 1.61
CA PRO A 62 17.59 -13.39 1.58
C PRO A 62 16.41 -13.83 2.48
N GLY A 63 16.19 -13.15 3.60
CA GLY A 63 15.07 -13.40 4.52
C GLY A 63 13.75 -12.71 4.14
N GLY A 64 13.69 -12.00 3.02
CA GLY A 64 12.53 -11.21 2.59
C GLY A 64 12.84 -9.71 2.48
N ALA A 65 11.82 -8.93 2.11
CA ALA A 65 11.95 -7.49 2.00
C ALA A 65 12.06 -6.84 3.40
N ARG A 66 13.05 -5.97 3.56
CA ARG A 66 13.14 -5.05 4.70
C ARG A 66 12.61 -3.69 4.26
N TYR A 67 11.65 -3.16 5.02
CA TYR A 67 11.06 -1.86 4.76
C TYR A 67 11.62 -0.79 5.69
N THR A 68 12.00 0.35 5.13
CA THR A 68 12.45 1.53 5.88
C THR A 68 11.60 2.72 5.49
N THR A 69 10.96 3.38 6.46
CA THR A 69 10.23 4.63 6.19
C THR A 69 11.25 5.75 5.96
N ARG A 70 11.18 6.42 4.81
CA ARG A 70 12.08 7.52 4.43
C ARG A 70 11.47 8.89 4.71
N ALA A 71 10.15 9.01 4.55
CA ALA A 71 9.42 10.24 4.80
C ALA A 71 7.96 9.94 5.10
N THR A 72 7.28 10.89 5.75
CA THR A 72 5.86 10.84 6.06
C THR A 72 5.21 12.17 5.76
N VAL A 73 3.97 12.13 5.26
CA VAL A 73 3.14 13.32 5.02
C VAL A 73 1.83 13.12 5.78
N GLU A 74 1.47 14.10 6.61
CA GLU A 74 0.17 14.11 7.29
C GLU A 74 -0.93 14.35 6.26
N LEU A 75 -1.99 13.57 6.36
CA LEU A 75 -3.23 13.82 5.67
C LEU A 75 -4.08 14.72 6.57
N ALA A 76 -4.64 15.77 5.99
CA ALA A 76 -5.63 16.57 6.70
C ALA A 76 -6.76 15.65 7.16
N ASP A 77 -7.19 15.85 8.40
CA ASP A 77 -8.31 15.10 8.98
C ASP A 77 -9.54 15.32 8.09
N PRO A 78 -10.15 14.29 7.50
CA PRO A 78 -11.37 14.47 6.71
C PRO A 78 -12.56 14.98 7.54
N GLY A 79 -12.39 15.17 8.86
CA GLY A 79 -13.43 15.50 9.84
C GLY A 79 -13.40 16.91 10.47
N VAL A 80 -12.88 17.95 9.80
CA VAL A 80 -13.24 19.35 10.15
C VAL A 80 -13.72 20.10 8.91
N GLY A 81 -14.98 19.85 8.56
CA GLY A 81 -15.80 20.70 7.70
C GLY A 81 -17.19 20.79 8.33
N GLY A 82 -17.50 21.96 8.89
CA GLY A 82 -18.86 22.32 9.34
C GLY A 82 -19.73 22.79 8.18
#